data_AF-A0A4Q7R4F7-F1
#
_entry.id   AF-A0A4Q7R4F7-F1
#
_cell.length_a   1.000
_cell.length_b   1.000
_cell.length_c   1.000
_cell.angle_alpha   90.00
_cell.angle_beta   90.00
_cell.angle_gamma   90.00
#
_symmetry.space_group_name_H-M   'P 1'
#
loop_
_entity.id
_entity.type
_entity.pdbx_description
1 polymer ?
#
loop_
_entity_poly.entity_id
_entity_poly.type
_entity_poly.pdbx_seq_one_letter_code
_entity_poly.pdbx_strand_id
1 'polypeptide(L)'
;MVDERTNCVVVRKSDYLIEVAWPPGCSVVARGVSFAVLDADGRTIAALGDTVVLGGGYVLPSAAHTTSRTGSTKVFAVGGGYGLPN
;
A
#
# COMPACT_ATOMS: atom_id res chain seq x y z
N MET A 1 -0.48 14.85 4.32
CA MET A 1 -0.45 14.99 2.85
C MET A 1 -0.07 13.62 2.31
N VAL A 2 -0.92 13.01 1.47
CA VAL A 2 -0.64 11.70 0.88
C VAL A 2 0.27 11.92 -0.31
N ASP A 3 1.43 11.28 -0.35
CA ASP A 3 2.24 11.22 -1.56
C ASP A 3 1.70 10.09 -2.44
N GLU A 4 0.91 10.47 -3.44
CA GLU A 4 0.29 9.54 -4.39
C GLU A 4 1.32 8.67 -5.12
N ARG A 5 2.60 9.08 -5.19
CA ARG A 5 3.67 8.28 -5.81
C ARG A 5 4.25 7.21 -4.90
N THR A 6 4.00 7.25 -3.59
CA THR A 6 4.56 6.29 -2.61
C THR A 6 3.50 5.50 -1.87
N ASN A 7 2.22 5.82 -2.08
CA ASN A 7 1.11 5.17 -1.40
C ASN A 7 0.61 3.88 -2.09
N CYS A 8 0.91 3.65 -3.37
CA CYS A 8 0.53 2.41 -4.07
C CYS A 8 1.73 1.49 -4.36
N VAL A 9 1.60 0.19 -4.14
CA VAL A 9 2.55 -0.85 -4.57
C VAL A 9 1.87 -1.82 -5.52
N VAL A 10 2.59 -2.30 -6.53
CA VAL A 10 2.12 -3.37 -7.41
C VAL A 10 2.61 -4.71 -6.87
N VAL A 11 1.68 -5.57 -6.50
CA VAL A 11 1.92 -6.95 -6.09
C VAL A 11 1.63 -7.87 -7.27
N ARG A 12 2.59 -8.74 -7.61
CA ARG A 12 2.35 -9.80 -8.59
C ARG A 12 1.82 -11.04 -7.87
N LYS A 13 0.58 -11.42 -8.17
CA LYS A 13 -0.04 -12.67 -7.73
C LYS A 13 -0.23 -13.59 -8.94
N SER A 14 0.65 -14.58 -9.06
CA SER A 14 0.74 -15.42 -10.27
C SER A 14 0.95 -14.55 -11.52
N ASP A 15 -0.01 -14.54 -12.44
CA ASP A 15 0.03 -13.74 -13.68
C ASP A 15 -0.77 -12.43 -13.59
N TYR A 16 -1.30 -12.10 -12.41
CA TYR A 16 -2.07 -10.88 -12.18
C TYR A 16 -1.26 -9.85 -11.40
N LEU A 17 -1.36 -8.59 -11.83
CA LEU A 17 -0.87 -7.45 -11.09
C LEU A 17 -2.02 -6.88 -10.25
N ILE A 18 -1.77 -6.71 -8.96
CA ILE A 18 -2.69 -6.10 -8.01
C ILE A 18 -2.04 -4.82 -7.51
N GLU A 19 -2.67 -3.69 -7.78
CA GLU A 19 -2.31 -2.43 -7.18
C GLU A 19 -2.89 -2.34 -5.78
N VAL A 20 -2.03 -2.21 -4.78
CA VAL A 20 -2.37 -2.12 -3.36
C VAL A 20 -2.12 -0.70 -2.91
N ALA A 21 -3.19 0.01 -2.53
CA ALA A 21 -3.14 1.36 -2.01
C ALA A 21 -3.14 1.32 -0.48
N TRP A 22 -2.15 1.93 0.14
CA TRP A 22 -2.02 2.01 1.59
C TRP A 22 -2.92 3.10 2.17
N PRO A 23 -3.35 2.98 3.45
CA PRO A 23 -4.16 4.02 4.07
C PRO A 23 -3.47 5.39 4.05
N PRO A 24 -4.22 6.51 4.07
CA PRO A 24 -3.63 7.83 4.23
C PRO A 24 -2.70 7.89 5.45
N GLY A 25 -1.52 8.50 5.27
CA GLY A 25 -0.47 8.53 6.29
C GLY A 25 0.52 7.37 6.19
N CYS A 26 0.16 6.25 5.57
CA CYS A 26 1.14 5.23 5.22
C CYS A 26 1.92 5.60 3.96
N SER A 27 3.18 5.17 3.91
CA SER A 27 4.01 5.29 2.72
C SER A 27 4.92 4.08 2.55
N VAL A 28 5.27 3.76 1.30
CA VAL A 28 6.29 2.76 0.98
C VAL A 28 7.57 3.46 0.60
N VAL A 29 8.64 3.14 1.31
CA VAL A 29 9.95 3.74 1.13
C VAL A 29 10.97 2.69 0.72
N ALA A 30 11.85 3.05 -0.22
CA ALA A 30 13.03 2.27 -0.55
C ALA A 30 14.16 2.64 0.42
N ARG A 31 14.80 1.63 1.03
CA ARG A 31 16.00 1.76 1.87
C ARG A 31 17.11 0.91 1.26
N GLY A 32 17.86 1.50 0.34
CA GLY A 32 18.88 0.78 -0.44
C GLY A 32 18.25 -0.32 -1.28
N VAL A 33 18.58 -1.58 -0.95
CA VAL A 33 18.05 -2.78 -1.63
C VAL A 33 16.76 -3.32 -1.01
N SER A 34 16.24 -2.68 0.05
CA SER A 34 15.07 -3.13 0.80
C SER A 34 13.89 -2.17 0.67
N PHE A 35 12.68 -2.66 0.93
CA PHE A 35 11.47 -1.86 1.02
C PHE A 35 10.89 -1.96 2.43
N ALA A 36 10.34 -0.84 2.90
CA ALA A 36 9.62 -0.77 4.16
C ALA A 36 8.33 0.02 3.98
N VAL A 37 7.31 -0.36 4.73
CA VAL A 37 6.07 0.41 4.87
C VAL A 37 6.15 1.18 6.17
N LEU A 38 5.91 2.48 6.10
CA LEU A 38 5.89 3.37 7.25
C LEU A 38 4.46 3.78 7.59
N ASP A 39 4.18 4.00 8.87
CA ASP A 39 2.99 4.70 9.33
C ASP A 39 3.13 6.23 9.22
N ALA A 40 2.10 6.96 9.64
CA ALA A 40 2.05 8.42 9.62
C ALA A 40 3.11 9.09 10.54
N ASP A 41 3.59 8.37 11.56
CA ASP A 41 4.64 8.81 12.47
C ASP A 41 6.04 8.46 11.94
N GLY A 42 6.14 7.81 10.78
CA GLY A 42 7.39 7.35 10.17
C GLY A 42 7.94 6.06 10.78
N ARG A 43 7.17 5.35 11.62
CA ARG A 43 7.57 4.05 12.16
C ARG A 43 7.40 2.96 11.11
N THR A 44 8.33 2.02 11.08
CA THR A 44 8.23 0.85 10.21
C THR A 44 7.19 -0.12 10.75
N ILE A 45 6.16 -0.39 9.95
CA ILE A 45 5.08 -1.33 10.27
C ILE A 45 5.25 -2.69 9.57
N ALA A 46 6.04 -2.73 8.50
CA ALA A 46 6.38 -3.93 7.76
C ALA A 46 7.67 -3.70 6.98
N ALA A 47 8.51 -4.72 6.88
CA ALA A 47 9.74 -4.75 6.12
C ALA A 47 9.78 -5.92 5.13
N LEU A 48 10.73 -5.88 4.20
CA LEU A 48 10.98 -6.99 3.28
C LEU A 48 11.27 -8.28 4.07
N GLY A 49 10.48 -9.32 3.79
CA GLY A 49 10.56 -10.62 4.46
C GLY A 49 9.41 -10.87 5.44
N ASP A 50 8.72 -9.81 5.89
CA ASP A 50 7.54 -9.96 6.74
C ASP A 50 6.36 -10.54 5.94
N THR A 51 5.62 -11.43 6.59
CA THR A 51 4.31 -11.86 6.08
C THR A 51 3.25 -10.93 6.63
N VAL A 52 2.59 -10.18 5.75
CA VAL A 52 1.47 -9.30 6.10
C VAL A 52 0.16 -9.85 5.55
N VAL A 53 -0.91 -9.74 6.35
CA VAL A 53 -2.27 -10.02 5.91
C VAL A 53 -3.00 -8.68 5.78
N LEU A 54 -3.46 -8.38 4.56
CA LEU A 54 -4.13 -7.12 4.25
C LEU A 54 -5.63 -7.36 4.15
N GLY A 55 -6.40 -6.68 5.01
CA GLY A 55 -7.83 -6.49 4.83
C GLY A 55 -8.10 -5.32 3.89
N GLY A 56 -9.29 -5.27 3.27
CA GLY A 56 -9.64 -4.17 2.37
C GLY A 56 -10.63 -4.52 1.28
N GLY A 57 -10.64 -3.70 0.23
CA GLY A 57 -11.56 -3.85 -0.90
C GLY A 57 -11.09 -3.10 -2.15
N TYR A 58 -11.69 -3.43 -3.29
CA TYR A 58 -11.39 -2.75 -4.54
C TYR A 58 -12.19 -1.46 -4.67
N VAL A 59 -11.50 -0.35 -4.95
CA VAL A 59 -12.07 0.98 -5.16
C VAL A 59 -11.41 1.67 -6.36
N LEU A 60 -11.95 2.81 -6.78
CA LEU A 60 -11.31 3.68 -7.77
C LEU A 60 -9.99 4.25 -7.21
N PRO A 61 -8.93 4.44 -8.03
CA PRO A 61 -7.66 5.01 -7.58
C PRO A 61 -7.83 6.35 -6.84
N SER A 62 -8.69 7.24 -7.35
CA SER A 62 -8.99 8.54 -6.73
C SER A 62 -9.62 8.43 -5.34
N ALA A 63 -10.46 7.43 -5.12
CA ALA A 63 -11.08 7.17 -3.81
C ALA A 63 -10.06 6.63 -2.79
N ALA A 64 -8.96 6.05 -3.26
CA ALA A 64 -7.84 5.59 -2.44
C ALA A 64 -6.69 6.60 -2.36
N HIS A 65 -6.86 7.83 -2.85
CA HIS A 65 -5.80 8.85 -2.89
C HIS A 65 -4.51 8.36 -3.57
N THR A 66 -4.66 7.61 -4.66
CA THR A 66 -3.52 7.13 -5.45
C THR A 66 -3.76 7.31 -6.94
N THR A 67 -2.66 7.38 -7.69
CA THR A 67 -2.66 7.20 -9.15
C THR A 67 -2.38 5.73 -9.48
N SER A 68 -3.09 5.21 -10.48
CA SER A 68 -2.90 3.85 -10.97
C SER A 68 -1.52 3.69 -11.62
N ARG A 69 -0.74 2.67 -11.24
CA ARG A 69 0.61 2.43 -11.78
C ARG A 69 0.62 1.55 -13.04
N THR A 70 -0.44 0.80 -13.26
CA THR A 70 -0.59 -0.17 -14.36
C THR A 70 -1.68 0.23 -15.35
N GLY A 71 -2.40 1.34 -15.09
CA GLY A 71 -3.57 1.75 -15.87
C GLY A 71 -4.85 1.01 -15.47
N SER A 72 -4.82 0.23 -14.39
CA SER A 72 -6.01 -0.43 -13.84
C SER A 72 -7.07 0.60 -13.41
N THR A 73 -8.34 0.26 -13.67
CA THR A 73 -9.51 1.06 -13.27
C THR A 73 -9.87 0.92 -11.79
N LYS A 74 -9.23 -0.03 -11.09
CA LYS A 74 -9.42 -0.27 -9.65
C LYS A 74 -8.11 -0.60 -8.97
N VAL A 75 -8.01 -0.22 -7.70
CA VAL A 75 -6.93 -0.60 -6.79
C VAL A 75 -7.52 -1.29 -5.56
N PHE A 76 -6.78 -2.20 -4.94
CA PHE A 76 -7.12 -2.78 -3.65
C PHE A 76 -6.70 -1.78 -2.55
N ALA A 77 -7.65 -1.04 -2.02
CA ALA A 77 -7.42 -0.18 -0.87
C ALA A 77 -7.36 -1.04 0.39
N VAL A 78 -6.24 -0.96 1.10
CA VAL A 78 -6.09 -1.61 2.40
C VAL A 78 -7.03 -0.91 3.38
N GLY A 79 -8.00 -1.67 3.89
CA GLY A 79 -9.03 -1.20 4.80
C GLY A 79 -8.74 -1.65 6.23
N GLY A 80 -8.79 -0.71 7.16
CA GLY A 80 -8.55 -0.95 8.59
C GLY A 80 -7.40 -0.10 9.12
N GLY A 81 -7.59 0.47 10.29
CA GLY A 81 -6.52 1.04 11.11
C GLY A 81 -5.63 -0.10 11.59
N TYR A 82 -4.75 -0.58 10.71
CA TYR A 82 -3.71 -1.57 10.94
C TYR A 82 -4.16 -2.95 11.46
N GLY A 83 -3.47 -4.00 10.99
CA GLY A 83 -3.31 -5.25 11.74
C GLY A 83 -2.37 -5.10 12.94
N LEU A 84 -2.41 -3.94 13.63
CA LEU A 84 -1.98 -3.71 14.99
C LEU A 84 -3.28 -3.54 15.80
N PRO A 85 -3.43 -4.16 16.98
CA PRO A 85 -4.71 -4.14 17.68
C PRO A 85 -5.11 -2.68 18.01
N ASN A 86 -6.32 -2.32 17.55
CA ASN A 86 -7.13 -1.10 17.76
C ASN A 86 -6.45 0.15 18.33
#